data_AF-A0A7S3MCH5-F1
#
_entry.id   AF-A0A7S3MCH5-F1
#
_cell.length_a   1.000
_cell.length_b   1.000
_cell.length_c   1.000
_cell.angle_alpha   90.00
_cell.angle_beta   90.00
_cell.angle_gamma   90.00
#
_symmetry.space_group_name_H-M   'P 1'
#
loop_
_entity.id
_entity.type
_entity.pdbx_description
1 polymer ?
#
loop_
_entity_poly.entity_id
_entity_poly.type
_entity_poly.pdbx_seq_one_letter_code
_entity_poly.pdbx_strand_id
1 'polypeptide(L)'
;AFPGFPAWLGKNSSTSKMNRLTKEIVHHTALSIGQGFQPIRLDYVPYLRQSLLHKMQKVQEGNTDVQEVIESLDAYGLTKEDLMENMKELQLVLEGDKTLSDRFAGIDTKVKTALTKAYNNGSHRSQVLVSELAAKVGKKGGRARGGAGGDAEEEAG
;
A
#
# COMPACT_ATOMS: atom_id res chain seq x y z
N ALA A 1 -25.50 26.20 24.42
CA ALA A 1 -24.70 25.86 23.21
C ALA A 1 -25.56 25.00 22.30
N PHE A 2 -25.42 25.12 20.98
CA PHE A 2 -26.09 24.23 20.02
C PHE A 2 -25.49 22.82 20.13
N PRO A 3 -26.25 21.72 20.00
CA PRO A 3 -25.70 20.37 20.03
C PRO A 3 -24.75 20.17 18.85
N GLY A 4 -23.46 19.98 19.14
CA GLY A 4 -22.46 19.67 18.13
C GLY A 4 -22.70 18.28 17.52
N PHE A 5 -22.33 18.12 16.25
CA PHE A 5 -22.35 16.82 15.58
C PHE A 5 -21.53 15.77 16.37
N PRO A 6 -22.01 14.53 16.53
CA PRO A 6 -21.35 13.54 17.38
C PRO A 6 -19.98 13.13 16.80
N ALA A 7 -18.91 13.55 17.50
CA ALA A 7 -17.52 13.28 17.12
C ALA A 7 -17.18 11.78 16.97
N TRP A 8 -18.00 10.88 17.51
CA TRP A 8 -17.85 9.44 17.37
C TRP A 8 -17.89 8.98 15.90
N LEU A 9 -18.74 9.57 15.05
CA LEU A 9 -18.87 9.14 13.65
C LEU A 9 -17.57 9.39 12.85
N GLY A 10 -16.91 10.54 13.09
CA GLY A 10 -15.60 10.83 12.50
C GLY A 10 -14.52 9.86 13.00
N LYS A 11 -14.49 9.60 14.31
CA LYS A 11 -13.53 8.67 14.93
C LYS A 11 -13.71 7.23 14.42
N ASN A 12 -14.95 6.75 14.29
CA ASN A 12 -15.26 5.42 13.79
C ASN A 12 -14.83 5.22 12.31
N SER A 13 -15.03 6.24 11.46
CA SER A 13 -14.55 6.24 10.07
C SER A 13 -13.02 6.22 10.01
N SER A 14 -12.34 7.01 10.84
CA SER A 14 -10.88 6.99 10.96
C SER A 14 -10.35 5.62 11.42
N THR A 15 -10.95 5.03 12.46
CA THR A 15 -10.61 3.67 12.93
C THR A 15 -10.81 2.63 11.82
N SER A 16 -11.89 2.72 11.05
CA SER A 16 -12.15 1.82 9.92
C SER A 16 -11.07 1.96 8.83
N LYS A 17 -10.63 3.19 8.53
CA LYS A 17 -9.51 3.44 7.60
C LYS A 17 -8.21 2.82 8.10
N MET A 18 -7.85 3.07 9.36
CA MET A 18 -6.62 2.51 9.96
C MET A 18 -6.62 0.97 9.97
N ASN A 19 -7.78 0.37 10.24
CA ASN A 19 -7.95 -1.08 10.19
C ASN A 19 -7.80 -1.64 8.77
N ARG A 20 -8.22 -0.91 7.73
CA ARG A 20 -7.99 -1.30 6.32
C ARG A 20 -6.49 -1.28 5.99
N LEU A 21 -5.82 -0.16 6.25
CA LEU A 21 -4.39 0.01 5.95
C LEU A 21 -3.50 -0.98 6.70
N THR A 22 -3.81 -1.26 7.96
CA THR A 22 -3.06 -2.25 8.74
C THR A 22 -3.20 -3.66 8.14
N LYS A 23 -4.41 -4.06 7.70
CA LYS A 23 -4.62 -5.36 7.03
C LYS A 23 -3.86 -5.48 5.71
N GLU A 24 -3.73 -4.38 4.98
CA GLU A 24 -2.98 -4.29 3.73
C GLU A 24 -1.49 -4.58 3.97
N ILE A 25 -0.86 -3.89 4.93
CA ILE A 25 0.53 -4.15 5.32
C ILE A 25 0.71 -5.57 5.88
N VAL A 26 -0.22 -6.07 6.71
CA VAL A 26 -0.19 -7.46 7.21
C VAL A 26 -0.20 -8.46 6.05
N HIS A 27 -0.99 -8.21 5.00
CA HIS A 27 -1.03 -9.08 3.83
C HIS A 27 0.29 -9.06 3.04
N HIS A 28 0.83 -7.87 2.77
CA HIS A 28 2.09 -7.70 2.04
C HIS A 28 3.30 -8.29 2.78
N THR A 29 3.33 -8.17 4.11
CA THR A 29 4.43 -8.65 4.97
C THR A 29 4.22 -10.07 5.53
N ALA A 30 3.14 -10.76 5.16
CA ALA A 30 2.79 -12.07 5.72
C ALA A 30 3.90 -13.13 5.58
N LEU A 31 4.66 -13.10 4.47
CA LEU A 31 5.75 -14.04 4.19
C LEU A 31 7.11 -13.63 4.78
N SER A 32 7.27 -12.37 5.21
CA SER A 32 8.54 -11.81 5.67
C SER A 32 8.59 -11.62 7.18
N ILE A 33 7.48 -11.12 7.77
CA ILE A 33 7.35 -10.81 9.19
C ILE A 33 6.57 -11.90 9.94
N GLY A 34 5.57 -12.51 9.29
CA GLY A 34 4.77 -13.61 9.86
C GLY A 34 3.93 -13.24 11.09
N GLN A 35 3.81 -11.95 11.44
CA GLN A 35 3.10 -11.49 12.63
C GLN A 35 1.65 -11.10 12.38
N GLY A 36 0.87 -11.08 13.45
CA GLY A 36 -0.52 -10.64 13.45
C GLY A 36 -0.67 -9.11 13.31
N PHE A 37 -1.94 -8.70 13.24
CA PHE A 37 -2.37 -7.32 13.04
C PHE A 37 -1.85 -6.33 14.12
N GLN A 38 -1.86 -6.72 15.40
CA GLN A 38 -1.50 -5.82 16.50
C GLN A 38 -0.01 -5.49 16.54
N PRO A 39 0.92 -6.47 16.53
CA PRO A 39 2.36 -6.19 16.49
C PRO A 39 2.75 -5.33 15.28
N ILE A 40 2.20 -5.61 14.09
CA ILE A 40 2.51 -4.84 12.89
C ILE A 40 2.18 -3.36 13.06
N ARG A 41 1.04 -3.05 13.68
CA ARG A 41 0.60 -1.66 13.89
C ARG A 41 1.37 -0.92 14.99
N LEU A 42 1.74 -1.59 16.07
CA LEU A 42 2.36 -0.96 17.24
C LEU A 42 3.89 -0.91 17.14
N ASP A 43 4.51 -2.01 16.71
CA ASP A 43 5.96 -2.22 16.83
C ASP A 43 6.67 -2.11 15.47
N TYR A 44 6.15 -2.80 14.44
CA TYR A 44 6.86 -2.89 13.16
C TYR A 44 6.70 -1.65 12.29
N VAL A 45 5.49 -1.14 12.05
CA VAL A 45 5.27 0.01 11.15
C VAL A 45 6.12 1.24 11.53
N PRO A 46 6.20 1.68 12.81
CA PRO A 46 7.06 2.79 13.19
C PRO A 46 8.54 2.55 12.86
N TYR A 47 9.05 1.36 13.19
CA TYR A 47 10.47 1.00 12.98
C TYR A 47 10.83 0.81 11.51
N LEU A 48 10.00 0.08 10.75
CA LEU A 48 10.17 -0.14 9.30
C LEU A 48 10.17 1.20 8.56
N ARG A 49 9.21 2.08 8.86
CA ARG A 49 9.14 3.41 8.27
C ARG A 49 10.39 4.22 8.61
N GLN A 50 10.82 4.25 9.88
CA GLN A 50 12.04 4.96 10.29
C GLN A 50 13.29 4.46 9.57
N SER A 51 13.42 3.14 9.38
CA SER A 51 14.55 2.51 8.68
C SER A 51 14.56 2.86 7.18
N LEU A 52 13.42 2.73 6.49
CA LEU A 52 13.28 3.07 5.08
C LEU A 52 13.51 4.58 4.82
N LEU A 53 12.96 5.45 5.68
CA LEU A 53 13.21 6.90 5.60
C LEU A 53 14.68 7.26 5.85
N HIS A 54 15.36 6.56 6.76
CA HIS A 54 16.80 6.76 6.98
C HIS A 54 17.64 6.34 5.77
N LYS A 55 17.29 5.22 5.10
CA LYS A 55 17.92 4.83 3.83
C LYS A 55 17.70 5.89 2.74
N MET A 56 16.47 6.38 2.56
CA MET A 56 16.19 7.47 1.60
C MET A 56 16.98 8.75 1.92
N GLN A 57 17.22 9.05 3.20
CA GLN A 57 18.07 10.18 3.60
C GLN A 57 19.54 9.97 3.19
N LYS A 58 20.08 8.75 3.33
CA LYS A 58 21.43 8.42 2.83
C LYS A 58 21.56 8.56 1.31
N VAL A 59 20.50 8.27 0.56
CA VAL A 59 20.46 8.53 -0.89
C VAL A 59 20.54 10.03 -1.19
N GLN A 60 19.86 10.88 -0.42
CA GLN A 60 19.95 12.34 -0.55
C GLN A 60 21.36 12.87 -0.24
N GLU A 61 22.04 12.26 0.74
CA GLU A 61 23.43 12.57 1.09
C GLU A 61 24.45 12.05 0.06
N GLY A 62 24.02 11.28 -0.94
CA GLY A 62 24.90 10.65 -1.94
C GLY A 62 25.65 9.42 -1.43
N ASN A 63 25.29 8.90 -0.25
CA ASN A 63 25.98 7.80 0.43
C ASN A 63 25.56 6.40 -0.08
N THR A 64 24.36 6.27 -0.65
CA THR A 64 23.76 4.98 -1.07
C THR A 64 22.89 5.19 -2.31
N ASP A 65 22.62 4.14 -3.09
CA ASP A 65 21.68 4.22 -4.22
C ASP A 65 20.22 3.95 -3.79
N VAL A 66 19.29 4.44 -4.59
CA VAL A 66 17.85 4.17 -4.52
C VAL A 66 17.56 2.66 -4.47
N GLN A 67 18.36 1.86 -5.17
CA GLN A 67 18.19 0.42 -5.26
C GLN A 67 18.20 -0.28 -3.89
N GLU A 68 19.00 0.18 -2.93
CA GLU A 68 19.00 -0.38 -1.57
C GLU A 68 17.67 -0.18 -0.82
N VAL A 69 16.94 0.89 -1.14
CA VAL A 69 15.60 1.16 -0.58
C VAL A 69 14.60 0.17 -1.18
N ILE A 70 14.71 -0.09 -2.48
CA ILE A 70 13.86 -1.02 -3.23
C ILE A 70 14.09 -2.47 -2.78
N GLU A 71 15.34 -2.90 -2.65
CA GLU A 71 15.70 -4.21 -2.09
C GLU A 71 15.15 -4.39 -0.67
N SER A 72 15.16 -3.32 0.14
CA SER A 72 14.55 -3.35 1.47
C SER A 72 13.02 -3.50 1.41
N LEU A 73 12.34 -2.88 0.43
CA LEU A 73 10.90 -3.08 0.22
C LEU A 73 10.60 -4.53 -0.22
N ASP A 74 11.34 -5.06 -1.20
CA ASP A 74 11.19 -6.44 -1.70
C ASP A 74 11.51 -7.52 -0.66
N ALA A 75 12.45 -7.25 0.26
CA ALA A 75 12.78 -8.15 1.36
C ALA A 75 11.60 -8.31 2.33
N TYR A 76 10.88 -7.22 2.61
CA TYR A 76 9.67 -7.25 3.45
C TYR A 76 8.38 -7.53 2.64
N GLY A 77 8.42 -7.53 1.31
CA GLY A 77 7.24 -7.68 0.45
C GLY A 77 6.37 -6.43 0.34
N LEU A 78 6.88 -5.27 0.79
CA LEU A 78 6.17 -4.00 0.85
C LEU A 78 5.99 -3.36 -0.52
N THR A 79 4.94 -2.54 -0.66
CA THR A 79 4.71 -1.70 -1.84
C THR A 79 5.33 -0.30 -1.67
N LYS A 80 5.42 0.45 -2.78
CA LYS A 80 5.76 1.88 -2.75
C LYS A 80 4.69 2.67 -1.96
N GLU A 81 3.43 2.31 -2.17
CA GLU A 81 2.24 2.86 -1.53
C GLU A 81 2.29 2.68 -0.01
N ASP A 82 2.78 1.52 0.47
CA ASP A 82 2.95 1.27 1.90
C ASP A 82 3.91 2.27 2.54
N LEU A 83 5.07 2.50 1.93
CA LEU A 83 6.08 3.43 2.44
C LEU A 83 5.61 4.90 2.35
N MET A 84 5.02 5.30 1.21
CA MET A 84 4.67 6.69 0.94
C MET A 84 3.40 7.14 1.67
N GLU A 85 2.40 6.27 1.79
CA GLU A 85 1.05 6.63 2.27
C GLU A 85 0.62 5.78 3.48
N ASN A 86 0.58 4.45 3.36
CA ASN A 86 -0.06 3.62 4.39
C ASN A 86 0.65 3.71 5.76
N MET A 87 1.98 3.56 5.78
CA MET A 87 2.79 3.70 7.00
C MET A 87 2.80 5.12 7.55
N LYS A 88 2.59 6.14 6.71
CA LYS A 88 2.50 7.54 7.14
C LYS A 88 1.22 7.75 7.95
N GLU A 89 0.09 7.27 7.46
CA GLU A 89 -1.19 7.40 8.17
C GLU A 89 -1.27 6.51 9.42
N LEU A 90 -0.61 5.35 9.40
CA LEU A 90 -0.57 4.42 10.53
C LEU A 90 0.41 4.85 11.63
N GLN A 91 1.24 5.87 11.41
CA GLN A 91 2.17 6.35 12.43
C GLN A 91 1.40 6.93 13.62
N LEU A 92 1.67 6.37 14.81
CA LEU A 92 1.16 6.87 16.08
C LEU A 92 1.87 8.19 16.45
N VAL A 93 1.39 9.30 15.88
CA VAL A 93 1.72 10.63 16.39
C VAL A 93 0.84 10.89 17.62
N LEU A 94 1.47 10.90 18.80
CA LEU A 94 0.83 11.38 20.03
C LEU A 94 0.50 12.86 19.86
N GLU A 95 -0.74 13.26 20.18
CA GLU A 95 -1.19 14.65 19.99
C GLU A 95 -0.27 15.63 20.75
N GLY A 96 0.39 16.53 20.02
CA GLY A 96 1.33 17.51 20.56
C GLY A 96 2.81 17.13 20.46
N ASP A 97 3.16 15.87 20.17
CA ASP A 97 4.56 15.45 20.06
C ASP A 97 5.17 15.82 18.70
N LYS A 98 5.86 16.97 18.67
CA LYS A 98 6.59 17.47 17.50
C LYS A 98 7.90 16.72 17.23
N THR A 99 8.39 15.87 18.14
CA THR A 99 9.63 15.11 17.92
C THR A 99 9.43 14.06 16.82
N LEU A 100 8.22 13.52 16.70
CA LEU A 100 7.75 12.66 15.62
C LEU A 100 7.39 13.44 14.34
N SER A 101 8.06 14.57 14.07
CA SER A 101 7.97 15.27 12.78
C SER A 101 8.25 14.29 11.62
N ASP A 102 7.44 14.36 10.56
CA ASP A 102 7.50 13.41 9.46
C ASP A 102 8.83 13.57 8.71
N ARG A 103 9.82 12.72 9.02
CA ARG A 103 11.15 12.74 8.36
C ARG A 103 11.05 12.63 6.84
N PHE A 104 9.95 12.07 6.31
CA PHE A 104 9.64 12.05 4.89
C PHE A 104 9.48 13.46 4.28
N ALA A 105 9.03 14.46 5.05
CA ALA A 105 8.93 15.84 4.59
C ALA A 105 10.31 16.47 4.30
N GLY A 106 11.34 16.10 5.06
CA GLY A 106 12.72 16.57 4.87
C GLY A 106 13.48 15.90 3.72
N ILE A 107 12.91 14.87 3.08
CA ILE A 107 13.51 14.21 1.92
C ILE A 107 13.17 14.98 0.65
N ASP A 108 14.17 15.26 -0.18
CA ASP A 108 14.04 15.95 -1.45
C ASP A 108 13.10 15.22 -2.43
N THR A 109 12.30 16.00 -3.15
CA THR A 109 11.42 15.55 -4.22
C THR A 109 12.19 14.75 -5.27
N LYS A 110 13.45 15.11 -5.58
CA LYS A 110 14.30 14.36 -6.51
C LYS A 110 14.45 12.89 -6.10
N VAL A 111 14.72 12.61 -4.82
CA VAL A 111 14.89 11.24 -4.29
C VAL A 111 13.57 10.47 -4.33
N LYS A 112 12.45 11.11 -3.95
CA LYS A 112 11.10 10.53 -4.04
C LYS A 112 10.73 10.16 -5.48
N THR A 113 11.05 11.04 -6.44
CA THR A 113 10.82 10.79 -7.87
C THR A 113 11.72 9.69 -8.41
N ALA A 114 13.00 9.65 -8.01
CA ALA A 114 13.94 8.61 -8.41
C ALA A 114 13.49 7.23 -7.91
N LEU A 115 13.11 7.11 -6.63
CA LEU A 115 12.53 5.89 -6.05
C LEU A 115 11.29 5.42 -6.82
N THR A 116 10.37 6.33 -7.13
CA THR A 116 9.15 6.00 -7.89
C THR A 116 9.47 5.50 -9.29
N LYS A 117 10.43 6.11 -9.99
CA LYS A 117 10.83 5.69 -11.35
C LYS A 117 11.54 4.33 -11.34
N ALA A 118 12.47 4.12 -10.42
CA ALA A 118 13.20 2.86 -10.31
C ALA A 118 12.26 1.69 -9.92
N TYR A 119 11.37 1.90 -8.95
CA TYR A 119 10.37 0.90 -8.54
C TYR A 119 9.36 0.57 -9.65
N ASN A 120 8.97 1.54 -10.49
CA ASN A 120 8.07 1.25 -11.61
C ASN A 120 8.77 0.57 -12.79
N ASN A 121 10.11 0.58 -12.84
CA ASN A 121 10.92 -0.05 -13.90
C ASN A 121 11.40 -1.46 -13.53
N GLY A 122 11.43 -1.80 -12.23
CA GLY A 122 11.76 -3.14 -11.76
C GLY A 122 10.54 -4.06 -11.67
N SER A 123 10.80 -5.37 -11.60
CA SER A 123 9.78 -6.39 -11.33
C SER A 123 9.83 -6.75 -9.84
N HIS A 124 8.90 -6.21 -9.06
CA HIS A 124 8.90 -6.33 -7.60
C HIS A 124 7.93 -7.39 -7.10
N ARG A 125 8.26 -8.04 -5.98
CA ARG A 125 7.52 -9.21 -5.47
C ARG A 125 6.05 -8.89 -5.19
N SER A 126 5.79 -7.66 -4.73
CA SER A 126 4.46 -7.10 -4.48
C SER A 126 3.66 -6.84 -5.77
N GLN A 127 4.31 -6.43 -6.87
CA GLN A 127 3.65 -6.21 -8.17
C GLN A 127 3.24 -7.53 -8.84
N VAL A 128 4.05 -8.58 -8.70
CA VAL A 128 3.76 -9.91 -9.27
C VAL A 128 2.48 -10.50 -8.66
N LEU A 129 2.32 -10.42 -7.33
CA LEU A 129 1.13 -10.93 -6.64
C LEU A 129 -0.16 -10.22 -7.10
N VAL A 130 -0.13 -8.88 -7.24
CA VAL A 130 -1.27 -8.11 -7.77
C VAL A 130 -1.61 -8.51 -9.21
N SER A 131 -0.59 -8.71 -10.05
CA SER A 131 -0.76 -9.12 -11.45
C SER A 131 -1.38 -10.52 -11.58
N GLU A 132 -0.92 -11.48 -10.78
CA GLU A 132 -1.53 -12.82 -10.72
C GLU A 132 -2.98 -12.78 -10.23
N LEU A 133 -3.28 -11.95 -9.23
CA LEU A 133 -4.64 -11.83 -8.69
C LEU A 133 -5.58 -11.24 -9.74
N ALA A 134 -5.15 -10.19 -10.45
CA ALA A 134 -5.90 -9.60 -11.56
C ALA A 134 -6.19 -10.61 -12.68
N ALA A 135 -5.20 -11.44 -13.06
CA ALA A 135 -5.38 -12.52 -14.05
C ALA A 135 -6.41 -13.57 -13.58
N LYS A 136 -6.43 -13.90 -12.28
CA LYS A 136 -7.41 -14.82 -11.68
C LYS A 136 -8.82 -14.20 -11.64
N VAL A 137 -8.96 -12.90 -11.40
CA VAL A 137 -10.27 -12.19 -11.45
C VAL A 137 -10.83 -12.15 -12.88
N GLY A 138 -10.00 -11.82 -13.89
CA GLY A 138 -10.42 -11.80 -15.29
C GLY A 138 -11.01 -13.13 -15.78
N LYS A 139 -10.49 -14.26 -15.28
CA LYS A 139 -10.96 -15.61 -15.62
C LYS A 139 -12.35 -15.97 -15.05
N LYS A 140 -12.90 -15.19 -14.11
CA LYS A 140 -14.20 -15.47 -13.45
C LYS A 140 -15.39 -14.72 -14.07
N GLY A 141 -15.15 -13.72 -14.93
CA GLY A 141 -16.22 -12.93 -15.58
C GLY A 141 -16.77 -13.50 -16.91
N GLY A 142 -16.11 -14.50 -17.49
CA GLY A 142 -16.32 -14.93 -18.88
C GLY A 142 -17.40 -16.01 -19.13
N ARG A 143 -18.62 -15.90 -18.55
CA ARG A 143 -19.72 -16.81 -18.93
C ARG A 143 -21.14 -16.28 -18.63
N ALA A 144 -21.63 -15.35 -19.46
CA ALA A 144 -23.06 -15.22 -19.82
C ALA A 144 -23.33 -14.02 -20.76
N ARG A 145 -23.09 -14.15 -22.08
CA ARG A 145 -23.82 -13.38 -23.11
C ARG A 145 -23.66 -13.98 -24.51
N GLY A 146 -24.39 -15.05 -24.79
CA GLY A 146 -24.64 -15.54 -26.15
C GLY A 146 -26.12 -15.40 -26.45
N GLY A 147 -26.52 -14.29 -27.06
CA GLY A 147 -27.89 -14.10 -27.53
C GLY A 147 -28.04 -14.72 -28.91
N ALA A 148 -28.94 -15.69 -29.05
CA ALA A 148 -29.41 -16.20 -30.33
C ALA A 148 -30.92 -15.89 -30.42
N GLY A 149 -31.37 -15.27 -31.51
CA GLY A 149 -32.76 -14.87 -31.68
C GLY A 149 -33.01 -14.24 -33.05
N GLY A 150 -33.69 -15.02 -33.91
CA GLY A 150 -34.24 -14.67 -35.23
C GLY A 150 -33.25 -14.70 -36.41
N ASP A 151 -33.63 -14.98 -37.67
CA ASP A 151 -34.87 -15.54 -38.29
C ASP A 151 -34.52 -15.82 -39.79
N ALA A 152 -35.13 -16.73 -40.58
CA ALA A 152 -36.06 -17.85 -40.36
C ALA A 152 -36.06 -18.80 -41.61
N GLU A 153 -36.91 -19.84 -41.61
CA GLU A 153 -37.49 -20.60 -42.76
C GLU A 153 -36.61 -21.11 -43.94
N GLU A 154 -36.50 -22.44 -44.08
CA GLU A 154 -36.93 -23.19 -45.29
C GLU A 154 -37.13 -24.69 -44.93
N GLU A 155 -38.35 -25.22 -45.09
CA GLU A 155 -38.68 -26.66 -45.07
C GLU A 155 -39.79 -26.92 -46.09
N ALA A 156 -39.80 -28.10 -46.70
CA ALA A 156 -40.56 -28.37 -47.93
C ALA A 156 -41.97 -28.97 -47.70
N GLY A 157 -42.91 -28.68 -48.59
CA GLY A 157 -44.25 -29.28 -48.61
C GLY A 157 -45.30 -28.49 -49.39
#